data_AF-A0A1G1J3P0-F1
#
_entry.id   AF-A0A1G1J3P0-F1
#
_cell.length_a   1.000
_cell.length_b   1.000
_cell.length_c   1.000
_cell.angle_alpha   90.00
_cell.angle_beta   90.00
_cell.angle_gamma   90.00
#
_symmetry.space_group_name_H-M   'P 1'
#
loop_
_entity.id
_entity.type
_entity.pdbx_description
1 polymer ?
#
loop_
_entity_poly.entity_id
_entity_poly.type
_entity_poly.pdbx_seq_one_letter_code
_entity_poly.pdbx_strand_id
1 'polypeptide(L)'
;MRIKQFFLHNIGLKLLALVLAFVTWFYVGEVTKTDTEKTVLQKLLFQPNYISKRVEIKPVYRGVAPAGYKFIDKNVKVTPEYLFIVGSAKILSSIDAIFTKPINLGEYTVSKTVDMELESFSPSIRFQTTKVQVFLPFEKTQ
;
A
#
# COMPACT_ATOMS: atom_id res chain seq x y z
N MET A 1 -4.00 -41.69 48.88
CA MET A 1 -4.94 -41.81 47.75
C MET A 1 -6.29 -41.16 48.12
N ARG A 2 -6.44 -39.83 48.02
CA ARG A 2 -7.67 -39.09 48.45
C ARG A 2 -8.11 -37.94 47.52
N ILE A 3 -7.60 -37.87 46.29
CA ILE A 3 -8.00 -36.83 45.31
C ILE A 3 -9.41 -37.08 44.75
N LYS A 4 -9.86 -38.34 44.67
CA LYS A 4 -11.13 -38.68 44.03
C LYS A 4 -12.37 -38.10 44.75
N GLN A 5 -12.34 -37.95 46.07
CA GLN A 5 -13.49 -37.44 46.83
C GLN A 5 -13.65 -35.91 46.75
N PHE A 6 -12.56 -35.16 46.53
CA PHE A 6 -12.61 -33.70 46.38
C PHE A 6 -13.16 -33.28 45.01
N PHE A 7 -12.93 -34.10 43.97
CA PHE A 7 -13.45 -33.83 42.62
C PHE A 7 -14.93 -34.22 42.46
N LEU A 8 -15.44 -35.17 43.26
CA LEU A 8 -16.81 -35.69 43.17
C LEU A 8 -17.82 -34.91 44.02
N HIS A 9 -17.39 -34.06 44.95
CA HIS A 9 -18.29 -33.18 45.69
C HIS A 9 -18.69 -31.99 44.79
N ASN A 10 -19.99 -31.84 44.54
CA ASN A 10 -20.60 -30.80 43.69
C ASN A 10 -20.33 -30.94 42.18
N ILE A 11 -20.30 -32.16 41.66
CA ILE A 11 -20.08 -32.38 40.21
C ILE A 11 -21.17 -31.76 39.33
N GLY A 12 -22.41 -31.69 39.83
CA GLY A 12 -23.53 -31.06 39.12
C GLY A 12 -23.34 -29.55 38.90
N LEU A 13 -22.81 -28.84 39.91
CA LEU A 13 -22.54 -27.40 39.80
C LEU A 13 -21.42 -27.11 38.78
N LYS A 14 -20.43 -27.99 38.71
CA LYS A 14 -19.31 -27.89 37.74
C LYS A 14 -19.78 -28.14 36.30
N LEU A 15 -20.66 -29.12 36.10
CA LEU A 15 -21.27 -29.41 34.80
C LEU A 15 -22.14 -28.25 34.31
N LEU A 16 -22.95 -27.66 35.21
CA LEU A 16 -23.74 -26.47 34.90
C LEU A 16 -22.84 -25.30 34.47
N ALA A 17 -21.77 -25.03 35.21
CA ALA A 17 -20.80 -23.98 34.87
C ALA A 17 -20.11 -24.23 33.52
N LEU A 18 -19.79 -25.48 33.20
CA LEU A 18 -19.19 -25.86 31.92
C LEU A 18 -20.14 -25.59 30.74
N VAL A 19 -21.42 -25.93 30.88
CA VAL A 19 -22.44 -25.68 29.86
C VAL A 19 -22.63 -24.17 29.65
N LEU A 20 -22.73 -23.40 30.75
CA LEU A 20 -22.82 -21.94 30.67
C LEU A 20 -21.61 -21.31 29.99
N ALA A 21 -20.40 -21.79 30.28
CA ALA A 21 -19.18 -21.34 29.62
C ALA A 21 -19.22 -21.62 28.11
N PHE A 22 -19.71 -22.80 27.70
CA PHE A 22 -19.81 -23.17 26.29
C PHE A 22 -20.85 -22.33 25.53
N VAL A 23 -22.02 -22.10 26.15
CA VAL A 23 -23.07 -21.21 25.60
C VAL A 23 -22.54 -19.77 25.47
N THR A 24 -21.83 -19.28 26.48
CA THR A 24 -21.24 -17.93 26.46
C THR A 24 -20.14 -17.81 25.40
N TRP A 25 -19.30 -18.83 25.26
CA TRP A 25 -18.29 -18.88 24.18
C TRP A 25 -18.95 -18.79 22.82
N PHE A 26 -20.00 -19.57 22.58
CA PHE A 26 -20.71 -19.58 21.31
C PHE A 26 -21.39 -18.23 21.03
N TYR A 27 -22.05 -17.65 22.03
CA TYR A 27 -22.70 -16.34 21.94
C TYR A 27 -21.69 -15.21 21.62
N VAL A 28 -20.53 -15.20 22.28
CA VAL A 28 -19.45 -14.22 21.99
C VAL A 28 -18.81 -14.48 20.61
N GLY A 29 -18.67 -15.74 20.22
CA GLY A 29 -18.09 -16.14 18.94
C GLY A 29 -18.95 -15.76 17.72
N GLU A 30 -20.27 -15.72 17.85
CA GLU A 30 -21.16 -15.34 16.74
C GLU A 30 -21.21 -13.83 16.49
N VAL A 31 -21.01 -12.99 17.52
CA VAL A 31 -21.09 -11.52 17.41
C VAL A 31 -19.84 -10.90 16.77
N THR A 32 -18.80 -11.68 16.48
CA THR A 32 -17.52 -11.18 15.92
C THR A 32 -17.19 -11.67 14.51
N LYS A 33 -18.20 -12.08 13.73
CA LYS A 33 -18.04 -12.24 12.26
C LYS A 33 -18.07 -10.86 11.60
N THR A 34 -16.86 -10.33 11.50
CA THR A 34 -16.40 -9.06 10.94
C THR A 34 -16.59 -9.01 9.42
N ASP A 35 -17.83 -9.15 8.93
CA ASP A 35 -18.15 -9.01 7.51
C ASP A 35 -18.72 -7.63 7.19
N THR A 36 -19.43 -6.99 8.13
CA THR A 36 -20.08 -5.69 7.87
C THR A 36 -19.08 -4.58 7.53
N GLU A 37 -17.94 -4.49 8.22
CA GLU A 37 -16.93 -3.47 7.91
C GLU A 37 -16.26 -3.72 6.56
N LYS A 38 -15.87 -4.96 6.26
CA LYS A 38 -15.21 -5.29 5.00
C LYS A 38 -16.16 -5.09 3.82
N THR A 39 -17.43 -5.45 3.94
CA THR A 39 -18.43 -5.28 2.87
C THR A 39 -18.82 -3.81 2.69
N VAL A 40 -18.96 -3.02 3.76
CA VAL A 40 -19.23 -1.58 3.66
C VAL A 40 -18.04 -0.83 3.07
N LEU A 41 -16.82 -1.16 3.49
CA LEU A 41 -15.59 -0.61 2.90
C LEU A 41 -15.45 -1.00 1.44
N GLN A 42 -15.73 -2.26 1.08
CA GLN A 42 -15.73 -2.71 -0.31
C GLN A 42 -16.79 -1.95 -1.14
N LYS A 43 -18.00 -1.78 -0.63
CA LYS A 43 -19.08 -1.04 -1.31
C LYS A 43 -18.80 0.47 -1.42
N LEU A 44 -18.03 1.05 -0.50
CA LEU A 44 -17.53 2.42 -0.58
C LEU A 44 -16.35 2.57 -1.57
N LEU A 45 -15.49 1.56 -1.68
CA LEU A 45 -14.31 1.57 -2.55
C LEU A 45 -14.65 1.25 -4.01
N PHE A 46 -15.75 0.53 -4.27
CA PHE A 46 -16.23 0.18 -5.61
C PHE A 46 -17.50 0.97 -5.95
N GLN A 47 -17.35 2.29 -6.14
CA GLN A 47 -18.38 3.05 -6.84
C GLN A 47 -18.48 2.55 -8.29
N PRO A 48 -19.67 2.46 -8.91
CA PRO A 48 -19.89 1.80 -10.22
C PRO A 48 -19.09 2.40 -11.39
N ASN A 49 -18.41 3.53 -11.18
CA ASN A 49 -17.60 4.21 -12.19
C ASN A 49 -16.09 4.22 -11.86
N TYR A 50 -15.63 3.46 -10.87
CA TYR A 50 -14.21 3.33 -10.57
C TYR A 50 -13.59 2.20 -11.41
N ILE A 51 -12.50 2.50 -12.08
CA ILE A 51 -11.73 1.52 -12.87
C ILE A 51 -10.28 1.49 -12.36
N SER A 52 -9.56 0.43 -12.70
CA SER A 52 -8.11 0.35 -12.53
C SER A 52 -7.42 0.55 -13.88
N LYS A 53 -6.44 1.44 -13.96
CA LYS A 53 -5.62 1.66 -15.16
C LYS A 53 -4.14 1.43 -14.83
N ARG A 54 -3.43 0.72 -15.71
CA ARG A 54 -1.96 0.64 -15.67
C ARG A 54 -1.40 1.86 -16.39
N VAL A 55 -0.51 2.58 -15.73
CA VAL A 55 0.07 3.83 -16.24
C VAL A 55 1.59 3.80 -16.07
N GLU A 56 2.29 4.36 -17.04
CA GLU A 56 3.76 4.50 -17.03
C GLU A 56 4.21 5.59 -16.05
N ILE A 57 5.33 5.38 -15.38
CA ILE A 57 5.92 6.37 -14.47
C ILE A 57 7.05 7.10 -15.17
N LYS A 58 6.93 8.43 -15.27
CA LYS A 58 7.93 9.30 -15.90
C LYS A 58 8.59 10.22 -14.86
N PRO A 59 9.91 10.12 -14.67
CA PRO A 59 10.62 11.00 -13.76
C PRO A 59 10.67 12.42 -14.33
N VAL A 60 10.60 13.42 -13.45
CA VAL A 60 10.75 14.84 -13.81
C VAL A 60 12.05 15.36 -13.25
N TYR A 61 12.88 15.95 -14.11
CA TYR A 61 14.17 16.50 -13.71
C TYR A 61 14.14 18.03 -13.66
N ARG A 62 14.93 18.61 -12.76
CA ARG A 62 15.14 20.05 -12.65
C ARG A 62 16.63 20.36 -12.53
N GLY A 63 17.04 21.45 -13.17
CA GLY A 63 18.42 21.93 -13.13
C GLY A 63 19.33 21.18 -14.11
N VAL A 64 20.63 21.38 -13.93
CA VAL A 64 21.69 20.75 -14.74
C VAL A 64 22.64 19.99 -13.83
N ALA A 65 23.32 19.00 -14.40
CA ALA A 65 24.37 18.27 -13.67
C ALA A 65 25.48 19.24 -13.23
N PRO A 66 26.10 19.03 -12.05
CA PRO A 66 27.24 19.84 -11.60
C PRO A 66 28.40 19.82 -12.58
N ALA A 67 29.26 20.85 -12.54
CA ALA A 67 30.43 20.96 -13.40
C ALA A 67 31.33 19.72 -13.29
N GLY A 68 31.81 19.23 -14.44
CA GLY A 68 32.62 18.00 -14.51
C GLY A 68 31.81 16.71 -14.50
N TYR A 69 30.47 16.78 -14.53
CA TYR A 69 29.59 15.61 -14.60
C TYR A 69 28.58 15.71 -15.74
N LYS A 70 28.16 14.56 -16.24
CA LYS A 70 27.16 14.40 -17.28
C LYS A 70 26.07 13.44 -16.82
N PHE A 71 24.82 13.91 -16.89
CA PHE A 71 23.64 13.07 -16.69
C PHE A 71 23.30 12.30 -17.97
N ILE A 72 23.04 10.99 -17.85
CA ILE A 72 22.76 10.11 -18.99
C ILE A 72 21.30 9.67 -18.98
N ASP A 73 20.44 10.54 -19.50
CA ASP A 73 18.99 10.33 -19.52
C ASP A 73 18.57 8.95 -20.08
N LYS A 74 19.27 8.47 -21.12
CA LYS A 74 19.00 7.16 -21.76
C LYS A 74 19.15 5.94 -20.84
N ASN A 75 19.91 6.06 -19.75
CA ASN A 75 20.22 4.95 -18.85
C ASN A 75 19.44 5.05 -17.53
N VAL A 76 18.51 5.99 -17.41
CA VAL A 76 17.65 6.11 -16.24
C VAL A 76 16.75 4.88 -16.15
N LYS A 77 16.59 4.35 -14.94
CA LYS A 77 15.66 3.26 -14.66
C LYS A 77 14.72 3.64 -13.53
N VAL A 78 13.43 3.40 -13.72
CA VAL A 78 12.41 3.60 -12.69
C VAL A 78 11.87 2.25 -12.25
N THR A 79 11.84 2.02 -10.95
CA THR A 79 11.34 0.79 -10.35
C THR A 79 10.24 1.13 -9.34
N PRO A 80 8.98 0.70 -9.57
CA PRO A 80 8.48 0.02 -10.78
C PRO A 80 8.32 0.98 -11.98
N GLU A 81 8.44 0.47 -13.20
CA GLU A 81 8.26 1.25 -14.45
C GLU A 81 6.78 1.63 -14.68
N TYR A 82 5.87 0.82 -14.16
CA TYR A 82 4.43 1.02 -14.28
C TYR A 82 3.75 0.91 -12.92
N LEU A 83 2.63 1.61 -12.80
CA LEU A 83 1.80 1.61 -11.61
C LEU A 83 0.33 1.35 -11.96
N PHE A 84 -0.36 0.61 -11.11
CA PHE A 84 -1.81 0.55 -11.15
C PHE A 84 -2.40 1.70 -10.33
N ILE A 85 -3.27 2.49 -10.96
CA ILE A 85 -4.05 3.53 -10.31
C ILE A 85 -5.54 3.21 -10.38
N VAL A 86 -6.25 3.59 -9.32
CA VAL A 86 -7.68 3.34 -9.16
C VAL A 86 -8.40 4.67 -8.95
N GLY A 87 -9.47 4.91 -9.69
CA GLY A 87 -10.16 6.19 -9.72
C GLY A 87 -11.36 6.15 -10.66
N SER A 88 -12.09 7.27 -10.76
CA SER A 88 -13.21 7.35 -11.70
C SER A 88 -12.74 7.20 -13.16
N ALA A 89 -13.51 6.48 -13.98
CA ALA A 89 -13.20 6.24 -15.39
C ALA A 89 -12.98 7.54 -16.17
N LYS A 90 -13.79 8.56 -15.89
CA LYS A 90 -13.69 9.89 -16.51
C LYS A 90 -12.31 10.52 -16.27
N ILE A 91 -11.80 10.46 -15.05
CA ILE A 91 -10.49 11.05 -14.69
C ILE A 91 -9.35 10.15 -15.18
N LEU A 92 -9.45 8.83 -15.01
CA LEU A 92 -8.41 7.91 -15.45
C LEU A 92 -8.24 7.87 -16.98
N SER A 93 -9.29 8.19 -17.73
CA SER A 93 -9.21 8.29 -19.19
C SER A 93 -8.28 9.40 -19.68
N SER A 94 -8.13 10.49 -18.92
CA SER A 94 -7.26 11.63 -19.28
C SER A 94 -5.83 11.52 -18.74
N ILE A 95 -5.47 10.42 -18.08
CA ILE A 95 -4.14 10.24 -17.46
C ILE A 95 -3.35 9.23 -18.26
N ASP A 96 -2.32 9.69 -18.97
CA ASP A 96 -1.46 8.83 -19.80
C ASP A 96 -0.17 8.42 -19.10
N ALA A 97 0.35 9.27 -18.22
CA ALA A 97 1.56 9.02 -17.45
C ALA A 97 1.44 9.62 -16.04
N ILE A 98 2.18 9.03 -15.10
CA ILE A 98 2.33 9.56 -13.75
C ILE A 98 3.73 10.15 -13.63
N PHE A 99 3.82 11.36 -13.10
CA PHE A 99 5.09 12.04 -12.92
C PHE A 99 5.62 11.88 -11.50
N THR A 100 6.94 11.81 -11.34
CA THR A 100 7.55 11.97 -10.02
C THR A 100 7.56 13.45 -9.63
N LYS A 101 7.75 13.73 -8.34
CA LYS A 101 8.20 15.05 -7.91
C LYS A 101 9.53 15.41 -8.60
N PRO A 102 9.83 16.71 -8.77
CA PRO A 102 11.03 17.15 -9.46
C PRO A 102 12.31 16.70 -8.75
N ILE A 103 13.18 16.01 -9.49
CA ILE A 103 14.50 15.57 -9.05
C ILE A 103 15.52 16.64 -9.42
N ASN A 104 16.20 17.21 -8.42
CA ASN A 104 17.23 18.21 -8.66
C ASN A 104 18.55 17.55 -9.07
N LEU A 105 18.94 17.67 -10.34
CA LEU A 105 20.17 17.05 -10.85
C LEU A 105 21.43 17.68 -10.26
N GLY A 106 21.36 18.93 -9.79
CA GLY A 106 22.49 19.66 -9.22
C GLY A 106 22.98 19.11 -7.87
N GLU A 107 22.21 18.22 -7.24
CA GLU A 107 22.55 17.62 -5.94
C GLU A 107 23.36 16.33 -6.07
N TYR A 108 23.56 15.84 -7.30
CA TYR A 108 24.16 14.54 -7.55
C TYR A 108 25.38 14.64 -8.46
N THR A 109 26.46 13.98 -8.03
CA THR A 109 27.73 13.87 -8.76
C THR A 109 28.10 12.41 -9.07
N VAL A 110 27.33 11.46 -8.54
CA VAL A 110 27.60 10.02 -8.69
C VAL A 110 26.30 9.30 -9.02
N SER A 111 26.40 8.26 -9.84
CA SER A 111 25.27 7.39 -10.16
C SER A 111 24.65 6.81 -8.90
N LYS A 112 23.35 7.03 -8.68
CA LYS A 112 22.66 6.58 -7.46
C LYS A 112 21.17 6.34 -7.68
N THR A 113 20.62 5.40 -6.93
CA THR A 113 19.17 5.22 -6.81
C THR A 113 18.61 6.14 -5.73
N VAL A 114 17.57 6.90 -6.09
CA VAL A 114 16.89 7.84 -5.22
C VAL A 114 15.43 7.42 -5.06
N ASP A 115 14.95 7.37 -3.82
CA ASP A 115 13.53 7.17 -3.52
C ASP A 115 12.78 8.48 -3.79
N MET A 116 11.83 8.44 -4.72
CA MET A 116 11.06 9.57 -5.17
C MET A 116 9.57 9.38 -4.92
N GLU A 117 8.92 10.46 -4.53
CA GLU A 117 7.48 10.51 -4.40
C GLU A 117 6.83 10.83 -5.75
N LEU A 118 5.62 10.30 -5.95
CA LEU A 118 4.81 10.61 -7.12
C LEU A 118 4.08 11.94 -6.94
N GLU A 119 3.91 12.69 -8.03
CA GLU A 119 3.09 13.89 -8.08
C GLU A 119 1.60 13.50 -7.95
N SER A 120 0.87 14.18 -7.06
CA SER A 120 -0.53 13.87 -6.80
C SER A 120 -1.44 14.66 -7.74
N PHE A 121 -2.16 13.98 -8.64
CA PHE A 121 -3.07 14.65 -9.58
C PHE A 121 -4.44 15.00 -8.97
N SER A 122 -4.95 14.18 -8.06
CA SER A 122 -6.27 14.36 -7.46
C SER A 122 -6.44 13.50 -6.20
N PRO A 123 -7.14 13.99 -5.15
CA PRO A 123 -7.44 13.20 -3.96
C PRO A 123 -8.35 11.99 -4.24
N SER A 124 -9.04 11.98 -5.39
CA SER A 124 -9.95 10.91 -5.79
C SER A 124 -9.25 9.72 -6.47
N ILE A 125 -7.95 9.81 -6.74
CA ILE A 125 -7.14 8.75 -7.34
C ILE A 125 -6.29 8.08 -6.26
N ARG A 126 -6.32 6.76 -6.23
CA ARG A 126 -5.47 5.95 -5.35
C ARG A 126 -4.37 5.28 -6.14
N PHE A 127 -3.17 5.36 -5.60
CA PHE A 127 -1.95 4.78 -6.15
C PHE A 127 -1.65 3.49 -5.40
N GLN A 128 -1.19 2.45 -6.11
CA GLN A 128 -0.72 1.21 -5.46
C GLN A 128 0.47 1.47 -4.52
N THR A 129 1.38 2.37 -4.92
CA THR A 129 2.47 2.90 -4.09
C THR A 129 2.63 4.39 -4.37
N THR A 130 3.04 5.15 -3.37
CA THR A 130 3.34 6.59 -3.48
C THR A 130 4.83 6.89 -3.64
N LYS A 131 5.69 5.86 -3.48
CA LYS A 131 7.14 5.95 -3.59
C LYS A 131 7.66 4.99 -4.65
N VAL A 132 8.64 5.47 -5.42
CA VAL A 132 9.30 4.74 -6.50
C VAL A 132 10.80 4.99 -6.44
N GLN A 133 11.57 4.04 -6.94
CA GLN A 133 13.02 4.16 -7.02
C GLN A 133 13.43 4.62 -8.40
N VAL A 134 14.22 5.70 -8.47
CA VAL A 134 14.75 6.23 -9.73
C VAL A 134 16.27 6.11 -9.68
N PHE A 135 16.84 5.28 -10.57
CA PHE A 135 18.27 5.20 -10.79
C PHE A 135 18.71 6.35 -11.69
N LEU A 136 19.56 7.23 -11.15
CA LEU A 136 20.12 8.38 -11.85
C LEU A 136 21.55 8.07 -12.26
N PRO A 137 21.85 7.85 -13.56
CA PRO A 137 23.19 7.63 -14.05
C PRO A 137 23.94 8.96 -14.27
N PHE A 138 25.11 9.07 -13.64
CA PHE A 138 26.06 10.17 -13.81
C PHE A 138 27.44 9.64 -14.19
N GLU A 139 28.06 10.28 -15.17
CA GLU A 139 29.45 10.05 -15.58
C GLU A 139 30.28 11.31 -15.34
N LYS A 140 31.57 11.14 -15.05
CA LYS A 140 32.51 12.26 -14.93
C LYS A 140 32.96 12.66 -16.34
N THR A 141 32.78 13.92 -16.69
CA THR A 141 33.33 14.52 -17.89
C THR A 141 34.82 14.75 -17.62
N GLN A 142 35.68 13.91 -18.21
CA GLN A 142 37.14 14.09 -18.16
C GLN A 142 37.59 15.31 -18.97
#